data_AF-A0A9P8DVI5-F1
#
_entry.id   AF-A0A9P8DVI5-F1
#
_cell.length_a   1.000
_cell.length_b   1.000
_cell.length_c   1.000
_cell.angle_alpha   90.00
_cell.angle_beta   90.00
_cell.angle_gamma   90.00
#
_symmetry.space_group_name_H-M   'P 1'
#
loop_
_entity.id
_entity.type
_entity.pdbx_description
1 polymer ?
#
loop_
_entity_poly.entity_id
_entity_poly.type
_entity_poly.pdbx_seq_one_letter_code
_entity_poly.pdbx_strand_id
1 'polypeptide(L)'
;MSVSTSPYLVNAAGVLGHLLVAGGFAAILIPRTMIGAFGLTTPSTPESQKLVDLLVPLYGFRELSLGISMVAVWRYGNIRTLGWTTMAVCVTALGDG
;
A
#
# COMPACT_ATOMS: atom_id res chain seq x y z
N MET A 1 -4.38 28.15 4.53
CA MET A 1 -3.33 27.16 4.81
C MET A 1 -2.32 27.20 3.68
N SER A 2 -1.05 27.44 3.99
CA SER A 2 0.04 27.37 3.01
C SER A 2 0.15 25.93 2.50
N VAL A 3 0.20 25.76 1.18
CA VAL A 3 0.37 24.45 0.54
C VAL A 3 1.85 24.28 0.25
N SER A 4 2.42 23.11 0.58
CA SER A 4 3.83 22.84 0.31
C SER A 4 4.16 23.02 -1.17
N THR A 5 5.23 23.75 -1.47
CA THR A 5 5.76 23.97 -2.83
C THR A 5 7.00 23.11 -3.11
N SER A 6 7.39 22.25 -2.17
CA SER A 6 8.59 21.42 -2.32
C SER A 6 8.36 20.27 -3.31
N PRO A 7 9.12 20.20 -4.43
CA PRO A 7 8.99 19.11 -5.38
C PRO A 7 9.38 17.75 -4.77
N TYR A 8 10.28 17.74 -3.78
CA TYR A 8 10.70 16.52 -3.10
C TYR A 8 9.56 15.90 -2.29
N LEU A 9 8.74 16.71 -1.60
CA LEU A 9 7.60 16.20 -0.85
C LEU A 9 6.52 15.63 -1.76
N VAL A 10 6.26 16.29 -2.89
CA VAL A 10 5.30 15.80 -3.90
C VAL A 10 5.77 14.48 -4.50
N ASN A 11 7.05 14.39 -4.86
CA ASN A 11 7.60 13.16 -5.44
C ASN A 11 7.71 12.02 -4.42
N ALA A 12 8.01 12.31 -3.15
CA ALA A 12 7.98 11.31 -2.09
C ALA A 12 6.59 10.68 -1.94
N ALA A 13 5.53 11.48 -1.98
CA ALA A 13 4.15 10.98 -2.00
C ALA A 13 3.88 10.09 -3.23
N GLY A 14 4.38 10.49 -4.41
CA GLY A 14 4.32 9.65 -5.62
C GLY A 14 5.01 8.30 -5.44
N VAL A 15 6.21 8.28 -4.84
CA VAL A 15 6.96 7.05 -4.54
C VAL A 15 6.18 6.15 -3.58
N LEU A 16 5.59 6.70 -2.52
CA LEU A 16 4.74 5.93 -1.60
C LEU A 16 3.58 5.25 -2.34
N GLY A 17 2.89 5.97 -3.24
CA GLY A 17 1.84 5.39 -4.07
C GLY A 17 2.32 4.20 -4.90
N HIS A 18 3.50 4.30 -5.52
CA HIS A 18 4.07 3.19 -6.31
C HIS A 18 4.49 2.00 -5.44
N LEU A 19 4.99 2.25 -4.24
CA LEU A 19 5.32 1.17 -3.29
C LEU A 19 4.08 0.39 -2.87
N LEU A 20 2.95 1.07 -2.61
CA LEU A 20 1.67 0.42 -2.32
C LEU A 20 1.18 -0.42 -3.50
N VAL A 21 1.30 0.09 -4.74
CA VAL A 21 0.97 -0.67 -5.95
C VAL A 21 1.82 -1.93 -6.05
N ALA A 22 3.15 -1.80 -5.90
CA ALA A 22 4.07 -2.93 -5.99
C ALA A 22 3.82 -3.97 -4.88
N GLY A 23 3.64 -3.51 -3.64
CA GLY A 23 3.34 -4.37 -2.48
C GLY A 23 2.00 -5.08 -2.63
N GLY A 24 0.96 -4.37 -3.09
CA GLY A 24 -0.36 -4.94 -3.35
C GLY A 24 -0.33 -6.02 -4.43
N PHE A 25 0.38 -5.76 -5.55
CA PHE A 25 0.59 -6.79 -6.58
C PHE A 25 1.34 -8.01 -6.04
N ALA A 26 2.39 -7.82 -5.24
CA ALA A 26 3.13 -8.93 -4.65
C ALA A 26 2.24 -9.75 -3.70
N ALA A 27 1.41 -9.11 -2.87
CA ALA A 27 0.47 -9.78 -1.97
C ALA A 27 -0.58 -10.62 -2.73
N ILE A 28 -1.00 -10.18 -3.93
CA ILE A 28 -1.93 -10.93 -4.77
C ILE A 28 -1.24 -12.13 -5.45
N LEU A 29 -0.05 -11.93 -6.01
CA LEU A 29 0.62 -12.93 -6.84
C LEU A 29 1.39 -13.99 -6.03
N ILE A 30 1.98 -13.59 -4.90
CA ILE A 30 2.85 -14.44 -4.08
C ILE A 30 2.50 -14.34 -2.57
N PRO A 31 1.23 -14.59 -2.18
CA PRO A 31 0.72 -14.30 -0.83
C PRO A 31 1.52 -15.00 0.29
N ARG A 32 1.91 -16.26 0.08
CA ARG A 32 2.65 -17.06 1.07
C ARG A 32 4.08 -16.55 1.30
N THR A 33 4.73 -16.06 0.26
CA THR A 33 6.08 -15.49 0.33
C THR A 33 6.05 -14.11 1.00
N MET A 34 4.98 -13.34 0.76
CA MET A 34 4.82 -12.00 1.34
C MET A 34 4.72 -12.01 2.86
N ILE A 35 4.13 -13.05 3.46
CA ILE A 35 4.16 -13.24 4.92
C ILE A 35 5.59 -13.18 5.47
N GLY A 36 6.56 -13.78 4.76
CA GLY A 36 7.97 -13.76 5.14
C GLY A 36 8.62 -12.38 5.09
N ALA A 37 8.16 -11.50 4.20
CA ALA A 37 8.65 -10.13 4.10
C ALA A 37 8.31 -9.29 5.34
N PHE A 38 7.28 -9.68 6.10
CA PHE A 38 6.91 -9.09 7.39
C PHE A 38 7.57 -9.77 8.59
N GLY A 39 8.59 -10.63 8.36
CA GLY A 39 9.31 -11.33 9.43
C GLY A 39 8.53 -12.48 10.07
N LEU A 40 7.38 -12.86 9.49
CA LEU A 40 6.58 -13.99 9.95
C LEU A 40 7.05 -15.30 9.32
N THR A 41 6.85 -16.42 10.01
CA THR A 41 7.16 -17.74 9.46
C THR A 41 6.17 -18.11 8.37
N THR A 42 6.67 -18.67 7.26
CA THR A 42 5.82 -19.13 6.17
C THR A 42 4.90 -20.27 6.67
N PRO A 43 3.58 -20.20 6.41
CA PRO A 43 2.65 -21.21 6.89
C PRO A 43 2.94 -22.60 6.31
N SER A 44 3.05 -23.61 7.18
CA SER A 44 3.37 -24.99 6.80
C SER A 44 2.19 -25.95 6.85
N THR A 45 1.13 -25.63 7.61
CA THR A 45 -0.07 -26.47 7.67
C THR A 45 -1.05 -26.14 6.55
N PRO A 46 -1.80 -27.12 6.00
CA PRO A 46 -2.75 -26.85 4.92
C PRO A 46 -3.81 -25.79 5.26
N GLU A 47 -4.27 -25.77 6.52
CA GLU A 47 -5.28 -24.82 6.99
C GLU A 47 -4.74 -23.38 7.04
N SER A 48 -3.53 -23.19 7.58
CA SER A 48 -2.90 -21.87 7.66
C SER A 48 -2.52 -21.33 6.27
N GLN A 49 -2.10 -22.21 5.35
CA GLN A 49 -1.87 -21.85 3.95
C GLN A 49 -3.15 -21.37 3.28
N LYS A 50 -4.26 -22.09 3.46
CA LYS A 50 -5.56 -21.70 2.91
C LYS A 50 -6.03 -20.34 3.45
N LEU A 51 -5.81 -20.07 4.74
CA LEU A 51 -6.13 -18.78 5.34
C LEU A 51 -5.31 -17.65 4.69
N VAL A 52 -4.00 -17.84 4.54
CA VAL A 52 -3.10 -16.86 3.90
C VAL A 52 -3.45 -16.62 2.44
N ASP A 53 -3.74 -17.68 1.69
CA ASP A 53 -4.13 -17.58 0.28
C ASP A 53 -5.45 -16.81 0.06
N LEU A 54 -6.29 -16.70 1.10
CA LEU A 54 -7.54 -15.92 1.04
C LEU A 54 -7.36 -14.50 1.57
N LEU A 55 -6.69 -14.32 2.71
CA LEU A 55 -6.58 -13.03 3.39
C LEU A 55 -5.53 -12.11 2.78
N VAL A 56 -4.36 -12.64 2.40
CA VAL A 56 -3.27 -11.80 1.90
C VAL A 56 -3.62 -11.16 0.55
N PRO A 57 -4.26 -11.85 -0.42
CA PRO A 57 -4.72 -11.19 -1.63
C PRO A 57 -5.82 -10.14 -1.37
N LEU A 58 -6.72 -10.36 -0.41
CA LEU A 58 -7.72 -9.36 -0.02
C LEU A 58 -7.05 -8.07 0.48
N TYR A 59 -6.02 -8.21 1.33
CA TYR A 59 -5.17 -7.10 1.74
C TYR A 59 -4.43 -6.48 0.54
N GLY A 60 -3.89 -7.30 -0.36
CA GLY A 60 -3.21 -6.86 -1.57
C GLY A 60 -4.07 -5.99 -2.49
N PHE A 61 -5.35 -6.32 -2.66
CA PHE A 61 -6.29 -5.49 -3.42
C PHE A 61 -6.57 -4.13 -2.75
N ARG A 62 -6.63 -4.10 -1.41
CA ARG A 62 -6.73 -2.83 -0.65
C ARG A 62 -5.51 -1.96 -0.91
N GLU A 63 -4.31 -2.50 -0.74
CA GLU A 63 -3.05 -1.78 -0.97
C GLU A 63 -2.94 -1.28 -2.41
N LEU A 64 -3.29 -2.12 -3.38
CA LEU A 64 -3.28 -1.76 -4.79
C LEU A 64 -4.27 -0.63 -5.09
N SER A 65 -5.47 -0.66 -4.51
CA SER A 65 -6.48 0.39 -4.66
C SER A 65 -6.01 1.73 -4.09
N LEU A 66 -5.44 1.72 -2.89
CA LEU A 66 -4.87 2.91 -2.25
C LEU A 66 -3.69 3.46 -3.06
N GLY A 67 -2.79 2.59 -3.51
CA GLY A 67 -1.64 2.96 -4.34
C GLY A 67 -2.05 3.58 -5.67
N ILE A 68 -2.96 2.96 -6.42
CA ILE A 68 -3.48 3.50 -7.68
C ILE A 68 -4.13 4.87 -7.45
N SER A 69 -4.95 4.99 -6.40
CA SER A 69 -5.60 6.25 -6.05
C SER A 69 -4.58 7.35 -5.74
N MET A 70 -3.53 7.03 -4.98
CA MET A 70 -2.46 7.97 -4.64
C MET A 70 -1.63 8.37 -5.87
N VAL A 71 -1.27 7.43 -6.74
CA VAL A 71 -0.55 7.71 -7.99
C VAL A 71 -1.39 8.57 -8.93
N ALA A 72 -2.71 8.30 -9.03
CA ALA A 72 -3.61 9.11 -9.84
C ALA A 72 -3.69 10.56 -9.34
N VAL A 73 -3.81 10.76 -8.02
CA VAL A 73 -3.82 12.10 -7.42
C VAL A 73 -2.46 12.79 -7.55
N TRP A 74 -1.35 12.06 -7.41
CA TRP A 74 -0.01 12.59 -7.62
C TRP A 74 0.20 13.08 -9.06
N ARG A 75 -0.31 12.33 -10.06
CA ARG A 75 -0.06 12.61 -11.48
C ARG A 75 -1.03 13.63 -12.10
N TYR A 76 -2.28 13.64 -11.66
CA TYR A 76 -3.39 14.39 -12.28
C TYR A 76 -4.16 15.28 -11.31
N GLY A 77 -3.95 15.11 -10.01
CA GLY A 77 -4.65 15.86 -8.98
C GLY A 77 -3.97 17.18 -8.62
N ASN A 78 -4.32 17.69 -7.45
CA ASN A 78 -3.69 18.88 -6.86
C ASN A 78 -3.03 18.52 -5.52
N ILE A 79 -2.11 19.38 -5.06
CA ILE A 79 -1.30 19.13 -3.87
C ILE A 79 -2.15 18.99 -2.60
N ARG A 80 -3.29 19.69 -2.51
CA ARG A 80 -4.19 19.57 -1.35
C ARG A 80 -4.81 18.17 -1.29
N THR A 81 -5.33 17.68 -2.41
CA THR A 81 -5.85 16.31 -2.50
C THR A 81 -4.75 15.29 -2.23
N LEU A 82 -3.54 15.49 -2.77
CA LEU A 82 -2.39 14.60 -2.53
C LEU A 82 -2.04 14.52 -1.04
N GLY A 83 -2.05 15.66 -0.33
CA GLY A 83 -1.84 15.69 1.11
C GLY A 83 -2.88 14.88 1.88
N TRP A 84 -4.17 15.05 1.56
CA TRP A 84 -5.24 14.26 2.18
C TRP A 84 -5.15 12.76 1.87
N THR A 85 -4.85 12.40 0.63
CA THR A 85 -4.62 11.00 0.24
C THR A 85 -3.43 10.41 0.98
N THR A 86 -2.34 11.17 1.13
CA THR A 86 -1.16 10.76 1.92
C THR A 86 -1.54 10.51 3.38
N MET A 87 -2.36 11.38 3.98
CA MET A 87 -2.83 11.17 5.35
C MET A 87 -3.74 9.95 5.49
N ALA A 88 -4.63 9.71 4.54
CA ALA A 88 -5.45 8.50 4.52
C ALA A 88 -4.59 7.22 4.45
N VAL A 89 -3.53 7.24 3.62
CA VAL A 89 -2.53 6.16 3.56
C VAL A 89 -1.80 6.00 4.89
N CYS A 90 -1.37 7.08 5.54
CA CYS A 90 -0.72 6.99 6.85
C CYS A 90 -1.64 6.40 7.93
N VAL A 91 -2.92 6.81 7.97
CA VAL A 91 -3.91 6.26 8.92
C VAL A 91 -4.14 4.77 8.66
N THR A 92 -4.20 4.38 7.38
CA THR A 92 -4.30 2.98 6.95
C THR A 92 -3.11 2.18 7.49
N ALA A 93 -1.89 2.65 7.24
CA ALA A 93 -0.66 1.98 7.68
C ALA A 93 -0.57 1.87 9.22
N LEU A 94 -1.02 2.89 9.96
CA LEU A 94 -1.10 2.84 11.42
C LEU A 94 -2.05 1.74 11.93
N GLY A 95 -3.12 1.45 11.16
CA GLY A 95 -4.05 0.37 11.50
C GLY A 95 -3.50 -1.04 11.22
N ASP A 96 -2.47 -1.15 10.37
CA ASP A 96 -1.88 -2.42 9.98
C ASP A 96 -0.88 -2.97 11.02
N GLY A 97 -0.31 -2.08 11.85
CA GLY A 97 0.59 -2.43 12.97
C GLY A 97 1.98 -1.83 12.85
#